data_AF-A0A6A7ZEJ9-F1
#
_entry.id   AF-A0A6A7ZEJ9-F1
#
_cell.length_a   1.000
_cell.length_b   1.000
_cell.length_c   1.000
_cell.angle_alpha   90.00
_cell.angle_beta   90.00
_cell.angle_gamma   90.00
#
_symmetry.space_group_name_H-M   'P 1'
#
loop_
_entity.id
_entity.type
_entity.pdbx_description
1 polymer ?
#
loop_
_entity_poly.entity_id
_entity_poly.type
_entity_poly.pdbx_seq_one_letter_code
_entity_poly.pdbx_strand_id
1 'polypeptide(L)'
;MIFESRPHANALHKNQDYEGGDMGRSGFPIKLFVFAGFVGIGAGLLALVSRFRLNVELSDLFKQLGFGQQSLIEHLLGAMSAVALFVFLVAVISTFSKKVPFQRTWLRQHWFIKLRKRILNVFRPVYIAQWATVIAMIYIGGSLDWELQQMVRTGAFQADQFSMDVLGSLCFCFLLWLLINPDYRQARLKRRFYLS
;
A
#
# COMPACT_ATOMS: atom_id res chain seq x y z
N MET A 1 53.93 24.91 -45.48
CA MET A 1 53.62 23.66 -46.22
C MET A 1 53.02 22.71 -45.20
N ILE A 2 51.68 22.57 -45.16
CA ILE A 2 50.88 21.59 -45.94
C ILE A 2 51.30 20.18 -45.54
N PHE A 3 50.46 19.24 -45.10
CA PHE A 3 49.06 19.11 -44.67
C PHE A 3 49.05 17.64 -44.20
N GLU A 4 48.43 17.27 -43.08
CA GLU A 4 47.66 16.03 -43.12
C GLU A 4 46.60 15.98 -42.02
N SER A 5 45.39 15.88 -42.53
CA SER A 5 44.08 15.82 -41.92
C SER A 5 43.79 14.43 -41.37
N ARG A 6 43.20 14.35 -40.16
CA ARG A 6 42.27 13.26 -39.78
C ARG A 6 41.07 13.27 -40.75
N PRO A 7 40.33 12.16 -41.05
CA PRO A 7 39.45 11.49 -40.07
C PRO A 7 39.08 9.99 -40.32
N HIS A 8 38.23 9.45 -39.41
CA HIS A 8 37.38 8.24 -39.49
C HIS A 8 38.06 6.86 -39.28
N ALA A 9 37.47 5.83 -38.67
CA ALA A 9 36.20 5.62 -37.95
C ALA A 9 36.23 4.23 -37.27
N ASN A 10 35.24 3.99 -36.39
CA ASN A 10 34.69 2.70 -35.92
C ASN A 10 35.50 1.93 -34.87
N ALA A 11 35.07 1.96 -33.60
CA ALA A 11 33.89 1.31 -33.02
C ALA A 11 34.16 -0.15 -32.61
N LEU A 12 33.54 -0.50 -31.48
CA LEU A 12 33.18 -1.83 -31.00
C LEU A 12 34.11 -2.54 -29.99
N HIS A 13 33.45 -2.94 -28.91
CA HIS A 13 33.78 -4.00 -27.97
C HIS A 13 34.84 -3.73 -26.88
N LYS A 14 34.39 -3.04 -25.83
CA LYS A 14 34.49 -3.63 -24.48
C LYS A 14 33.30 -3.23 -23.60
N ASN A 15 32.15 -3.80 -23.91
CA ASN A 15 31.19 -4.20 -22.88
C ASN A 15 31.86 -5.33 -22.10
N GLN A 16 32.38 -5.03 -20.92
CA GLN A 16 32.70 -6.00 -19.88
C GLN A 16 31.96 -5.54 -18.63
N ASP A 17 30.73 -6.04 -18.51
CA ASP A 17 30.21 -6.70 -17.32
C ASP A 17 30.51 -6.01 -15.99
N TYR A 18 29.82 -4.89 -15.75
CA TYR A 18 29.35 -4.56 -14.41
C TYR A 18 28.06 -5.34 -14.12
N GLU A 19 28.17 -6.67 -14.04
CA GLU A 19 27.21 -7.50 -13.32
C GLU A 19 27.49 -7.36 -11.82
N GLY A 20 26.82 -6.41 -11.17
CA GLY A 20 27.05 -6.20 -9.74
C GLY A 20 26.44 -4.92 -9.20
N GLY A 21 25.16 -4.69 -9.45
CA GLY A 21 24.49 -3.53 -8.90
C GLY A 21 23.07 -3.39 -9.41
N ASP A 22 22.15 -4.12 -8.78
CA ASP A 22 20.70 -3.90 -8.89
C ASP A 22 20.34 -2.54 -8.26
N MET A 23 20.83 -1.45 -8.88
CA MET A 23 20.48 -0.08 -8.58
C MET A 23 19.29 0.32 -9.47
N GLY A 24 18.13 0.49 -8.85
CA GLY A 24 17.19 1.51 -9.33
C GLY A 24 15.82 1.06 -9.82
N ARG A 25 15.36 -0.17 -9.55
CA ARG A 25 13.91 -0.41 -9.63
C ARG A 25 13.21 0.23 -8.43
N SER A 26 12.89 1.51 -8.59
CA SER A 26 12.04 2.33 -7.71
C SER A 26 10.57 1.85 -7.67
N GLY A 27 10.36 0.53 -7.62
CA GLY A 27 9.05 -0.10 -7.52
C GLY A 27 8.54 -0.12 -6.07
N PHE A 28 7.23 -0.28 -5.92
CA PHE A 28 6.66 -0.64 -4.63
C PHE A 28 7.17 -2.04 -4.24
N PRO A 29 7.57 -2.30 -2.98
CA PRO A 29 8.10 -3.60 -2.60
C PRO A 29 7.07 -4.71 -2.83
N ILE A 30 7.43 -5.74 -3.60
CA ILE A 30 6.50 -6.83 -4.02
C ILE A 30 5.88 -7.51 -2.79
N LYS A 31 6.66 -7.72 -1.72
CA LYS A 31 6.17 -8.31 -0.46
C LYS A 31 5.01 -7.51 0.12
N LEU A 32 5.10 -6.18 0.07
CA LEU A 32 4.07 -5.28 0.56
C LEU A 32 2.82 -5.31 -0.31
N PHE A 33 3.00 -5.42 -1.63
CA PHE A 33 1.90 -5.55 -2.59
C PHE A 33 1.12 -6.84 -2.36
N VAL A 34 1.83 -7.96 -2.25
CA VAL A 34 1.23 -9.28 -2.01
C VAL A 34 0.54 -9.32 -0.66
N PHE A 35 1.18 -8.83 0.40
CA PHE A 35 0.58 -8.78 1.73
C PHE A 35 -0.69 -7.92 1.77
N ALA A 36 -0.64 -6.69 1.26
CA ALA A 36 -1.80 -5.80 1.26
C ALA A 36 -2.93 -6.33 0.37
N GLY A 37 -2.61 -6.94 -0.77
CA GLY A 37 -3.60 -7.59 -1.63
C GLY A 37 -4.24 -8.81 -0.96
N PHE A 38 -3.44 -9.67 -0.33
CA PHE A 38 -3.93 -10.86 0.37
C PHE A 38 -4.82 -10.50 1.55
N VAL A 39 -4.39 -9.57 2.41
CA VAL A 39 -5.20 -9.11 3.55
C VAL A 39 -6.42 -8.34 3.07
N GLY A 40 -6.25 -7.43 2.10
CA GLY A 40 -7.33 -6.62 1.56
C GLY A 40 -8.46 -7.45 0.96
N ILE A 41 -8.12 -8.41 0.09
CA ILE A 41 -9.12 -9.26 -0.57
C ILE A 41 -9.55 -10.40 0.36
N GLY A 42 -8.62 -11.10 0.99
CA GLY A 42 -8.89 -12.28 1.81
C GLY A 42 -9.72 -11.96 3.05
N ALA A 43 -9.31 -10.98 3.86
CA ALA A 43 -10.07 -10.61 5.06
C ALA A 43 -11.46 -10.04 4.70
N GLY A 44 -11.54 -9.26 3.62
CA GLY A 44 -12.80 -8.70 3.14
C GLY A 44 -13.76 -9.76 2.64
N LEU A 45 -13.29 -10.73 1.85
CA LEU A 45 -14.09 -11.86 1.40
C LEU A 45 -14.58 -12.71 2.57
N LEU A 46 -13.71 -13.01 3.55
CA LEU A 46 -14.12 -13.77 4.72
C LEU A 46 -15.20 -13.04 5.53
N ALA A 47 -15.06 -11.73 5.73
CA ALA A 47 -16.07 -10.91 6.40
C ALA A 47 -17.40 -10.91 5.63
N LEU A 48 -17.37 -10.77 4.30
CA LEU A 48 -18.58 -10.78 3.46
C LEU A 48 -19.26 -12.15 3.43
N VAL A 49 -18.51 -13.23 3.25
CA VAL A 49 -19.03 -14.61 3.25
C VAL A 49 -19.72 -14.91 4.58
N SER A 50 -19.12 -14.48 5.69
CA SER A 50 -19.71 -14.62 7.02
C SER A 50 -20.99 -13.78 7.15
N ARG A 51 -20.93 -12.50 6.78
CA ARG A 51 -22.05 -11.55 6.92
C ARG A 51 -23.29 -11.93 6.10
N PHE A 52 -23.07 -12.45 4.89
CA PHE A 52 -24.15 -12.96 4.04
C PHE A 52 -24.51 -14.43 4.33
N ARG A 53 -23.90 -15.03 5.36
CA ARG A 53 -24.15 -16.42 5.80
C ARG A 53 -23.99 -17.44 4.67
N LEU A 54 -23.02 -17.20 3.79
CA LEU A 54 -22.76 -18.06 2.63
C LEU A 54 -22.03 -19.35 3.03
N ASN A 55 -21.49 -19.42 4.25
CA ASN A 55 -20.86 -20.61 4.80
C ASN A 55 -21.14 -20.71 6.31
N VAL A 56 -21.70 -21.84 6.74
CA VAL A 56 -22.09 -22.12 8.13
C VAL A 56 -20.86 -22.34 9.02
N GLU A 57 -19.88 -23.12 8.55
CA GLU A 57 -18.64 -23.41 9.30
C GLU A 57 -17.86 -22.12 9.59
N LEU A 58 -17.79 -21.21 8.60
CA LEU A 58 -17.14 -19.92 8.77
C LEU A 58 -17.87 -19.04 9.80
N SER A 59 -19.20 -19.04 9.75
CA SER A 59 -20.03 -18.29 10.70
C SER A 59 -19.84 -18.80 12.13
N ASP A 60 -19.77 -20.13 12.32
CA ASP A 60 -19.55 -20.73 13.63
C ASP A 60 -18.12 -20.51 14.14
N LEU A 61 -17.12 -20.56 13.25
CA LEU A 61 -15.74 -20.19 13.59
C LEU A 61 -15.66 -18.71 14.03
N PHE A 62 -16.38 -17.81 13.35
CA PHE A 62 -16.41 -16.40 13.73
C PHE A 62 -17.12 -16.18 15.07
N LYS A 63 -18.18 -16.93 15.38
CA LYS A 63 -18.78 -16.90 16.72
C LYS A 63 -17.80 -17.39 17.78
N GLN A 64 -17.05 -18.46 17.52
CA GLN A 64 -16.06 -18.97 18.48
C GLN A 64 -14.96 -17.94 18.75
N LEU A 65 -14.43 -17.31 17.71
CA LEU A 65 -13.39 -16.28 17.82
C LEU A 65 -13.93 -14.96 18.40
N GLY A 66 -15.18 -14.61 18.10
CA GLY A 66 -15.85 -13.40 18.54
C GLY A 66 -16.61 -13.55 19.86
N PHE A 67 -16.25 -14.52 20.71
CA PHE A 67 -16.87 -14.74 22.02
C PHE A 67 -18.41 -14.87 21.99
N GLY A 68 -18.93 -15.56 20.99
CA GLY A 68 -20.35 -15.74 20.72
C GLY A 68 -20.95 -14.73 19.74
N GLN A 69 -20.22 -13.67 19.37
CA GLN A 69 -20.66 -12.63 18.45
C GLN A 69 -19.83 -12.62 17.16
N GLN A 70 -20.38 -13.22 16.10
CA GLN A 70 -19.76 -13.26 14.77
C GLN A 70 -19.42 -11.86 14.21
N SER A 71 -20.28 -10.87 14.45
CA SER A 71 -20.11 -9.51 13.92
C SER A 71 -18.83 -8.84 14.39
N LEU A 72 -18.30 -9.19 15.56
CA LEU A 72 -17.04 -8.64 16.05
C LEU A 72 -15.86 -8.98 15.13
N ILE A 73 -15.80 -10.22 14.65
CA ILE A 73 -14.76 -10.67 13.72
C ILE A 73 -14.98 -10.07 12.33
N GLU A 74 -16.23 -9.88 11.92
CA GLU A 74 -16.54 -9.20 10.65
C GLU A 74 -16.05 -7.75 10.64
N HIS A 75 -16.26 -7.01 11.73
CA HIS A 75 -15.76 -5.64 11.89
C HIS A 75 -14.23 -5.61 11.93
N LEU A 76 -13.59 -6.50 12.71
CA LEU A 76 -12.14 -6.61 12.77
C LEU A 76 -11.52 -6.85 11.37
N LEU A 77 -12.02 -7.86 10.66
CA LEU A 77 -11.51 -8.23 9.33
C LEU A 77 -11.90 -7.20 8.26
N GLY A 78 -13.09 -6.59 8.38
CA GLY A 78 -13.56 -5.52 7.51
C GLY A 78 -12.68 -4.29 7.59
N ALA A 79 -12.31 -3.87 8.80
CA ALA A 79 -11.41 -2.75 9.03
C ALA A 79 -9.99 -3.03 8.53
N MET A 80 -9.45 -4.22 8.81
CA MET A 80 -8.16 -4.65 8.25
C MET A 80 -8.18 -4.62 6.72
N SER A 81 -9.26 -5.14 6.12
CA SER A 81 -9.46 -5.19 4.67
C SER A 81 -9.52 -3.78 4.06
N ALA A 82 -10.28 -2.87 4.65
CA ALA A 82 -10.44 -1.51 4.15
C ALA A 82 -9.10 -0.75 4.06
N VAL A 83 -8.31 -0.78 5.13
CA VAL A 83 -6.99 -0.13 5.14
C VAL A 83 -6.02 -0.83 4.16
N ALA A 84 -6.07 -2.16 4.10
CA ALA A 84 -5.22 -2.95 3.21
C ALA A 84 -5.54 -2.73 1.72
N LEU A 85 -6.82 -2.68 1.33
CA LEU A 85 -7.26 -2.39 -0.03
C LEU A 85 -6.82 -1.01 -0.50
N PHE A 86 -6.81 -0.02 0.39
CA PHE A 86 -6.30 1.30 0.04
C PHE A 86 -4.80 1.26 -0.24
N VAL A 87 -4.01 0.62 0.63
CA VAL A 87 -2.56 0.45 0.43
C VAL A 87 -2.28 -0.30 -0.87
N PHE A 88 -3.06 -1.35 -1.15
CA PHE A 88 -3.00 -2.10 -2.40
C PHE A 88 -3.31 -1.21 -3.61
N LEU A 89 -4.36 -0.39 -3.56
CA LEU A 89 -4.73 0.52 -4.64
C LEU A 89 -3.64 1.56 -4.90
N VAL A 90 -3.06 2.14 -3.85
CA VAL A 90 -1.92 3.07 -3.98
C VAL A 90 -0.72 2.38 -4.66
N ALA A 91 -0.45 1.12 -4.30
CA ALA A 91 0.62 0.34 -4.90
C ALA A 91 0.36 0.05 -6.39
N VAL A 92 -0.87 -0.33 -6.74
CA VAL A 92 -1.35 -0.53 -8.12
C VAL A 92 -1.15 0.77 -8.90
N ILE A 93 -1.74 1.88 -8.44
CA ILE A 93 -1.67 3.18 -9.12
C ILE A 93 -0.22 3.63 -9.31
N SER A 94 0.63 3.50 -8.29
CA SER A 94 2.05 3.87 -8.39
C SER A 94 2.81 3.01 -9.42
N THR A 95 2.47 1.73 -9.53
CA THR A 95 3.08 0.80 -10.47
C THR A 95 2.64 1.07 -11.91
N PHE A 96 1.34 1.25 -12.15
CA PHE A 96 0.80 1.53 -13.48
C PHE A 96 1.16 2.94 -13.97
N SER A 97 1.18 3.94 -13.08
CA SER A 97 1.59 5.31 -13.40
C SER A 97 3.03 5.38 -13.93
N LYS A 98 3.86 4.36 -13.68
CA LYS A 98 5.23 4.30 -14.19
C LYS A 98 5.32 3.83 -15.64
N LYS A 99 4.34 3.06 -16.12
CA LYS A 99 4.41 2.31 -17.38
C LYS A 99 3.68 2.96 -18.56
N VAL A 100 2.98 4.08 -18.39
CA VAL A 100 2.20 4.70 -19.48
C VAL A 100 3.10 5.50 -20.44
N PRO A 101 3.27 5.09 -21.71
CA PRO A 101 3.91 5.92 -22.73
C PRO A 101 2.92 7.00 -23.19
N PHE A 102 3.18 8.26 -22.85
CA PHE A 102 2.27 9.35 -23.21
C PHE A 102 2.55 9.89 -24.62
N GLN A 103 1.55 9.85 -25.49
CA GLN A 103 1.60 10.48 -26.81
C GLN A 103 1.70 12.01 -26.73
N ARG A 104 2.37 12.57 -27.72
CA ARG A 104 3.00 13.90 -27.77
C ARG A 104 2.00 15.06 -27.79
N THR A 105 1.84 15.74 -26.66
CA THR A 105 1.51 17.17 -26.64
C THR A 105 2.38 17.83 -25.58
N TRP A 106 3.29 18.72 -26.00
CA TRP A 106 4.42 19.21 -25.19
C TRP A 106 3.97 19.93 -23.90
N LEU A 107 2.94 20.78 -23.98
CA LEU A 107 2.35 21.45 -22.82
C LEU A 107 1.73 20.46 -21.81
N ARG A 108 1.03 19.45 -22.33
CA ARG A 108 0.34 18.45 -21.52
C ARG A 108 1.34 17.52 -20.84
N GLN A 109 2.42 17.15 -21.53
CA GLN A 109 3.53 16.39 -20.94
C GLN A 109 4.18 17.15 -19.78
N HIS A 110 4.45 18.45 -19.90
CA HIS A 110 5.15 19.17 -18.82
C HIS A 110 4.31 19.26 -17.54
N TRP A 111 3.03 19.63 -17.66
CA TRP A 111 2.10 19.67 -16.52
C TRP A 111 1.87 18.29 -15.91
N PHE A 112 1.66 17.25 -16.75
CA PHE A 112 1.48 15.89 -16.24
C PHE A 112 2.76 15.31 -15.61
N ILE A 113 3.94 15.59 -16.15
CA ILE A 113 5.20 15.16 -15.55
C ILE A 113 5.40 15.84 -14.19
N LYS A 114 5.09 17.15 -14.08
CA LYS A 114 5.19 17.90 -12.82
C LYS A 114 4.18 17.40 -11.79
N LEU A 115 2.94 17.15 -12.19
CA LEU A 115 1.90 16.56 -11.36
C LEU A 115 2.27 15.13 -10.92
N ARG A 116 2.71 14.28 -11.86
CA ARG A 116 3.19 12.91 -11.59
C ARG A 116 4.36 12.92 -10.62
N LYS A 117 5.34 13.82 -10.80
CA LYS A 117 6.46 13.96 -9.84
C LYS A 117 5.98 14.37 -8.46
N ARG A 118 5.00 15.29 -8.35
CA ARG A 118 4.39 15.65 -7.06
C ARG A 118 3.66 14.46 -6.43
N ILE A 119 2.77 13.80 -7.17
CA ILE A 119 2.01 12.62 -6.70
C ILE A 119 2.97 11.51 -6.27
N LEU A 120 3.95 11.15 -7.10
CA LEU A 120 4.92 10.09 -6.78
C LEU A 120 5.84 10.45 -5.61
N ASN A 121 6.10 11.75 -5.35
CA ASN A 121 6.84 12.17 -4.16
C ASN A 121 6.01 12.03 -2.88
N VAL A 122 4.71 12.35 -2.97
CA VAL A 122 3.75 12.24 -1.85
C VAL A 122 3.48 10.77 -1.52
N PHE A 123 3.26 9.93 -2.53
CA PHE A 123 3.04 8.48 -2.41
C PHE A 123 4.34 7.66 -2.54
N ARG A 124 5.48 8.21 -2.10
CA ARG A 124 6.70 7.40 -2.06
C ARG A 124 6.44 6.16 -1.21
N PRO A 125 6.92 4.98 -1.62
CA PRO A 125 6.84 3.78 -0.79
C PRO A 125 7.36 4.02 0.63
N VAL A 126 8.33 4.94 0.77
CA VAL A 126 8.90 5.45 2.03
C VAL A 126 7.85 5.90 3.05
N TYR A 127 6.71 6.42 2.58
CA TYR A 127 5.65 6.97 3.42
C TYR A 127 4.44 6.05 3.57
N ILE A 128 4.50 4.81 3.07
CA ILE A 128 3.33 3.93 3.00
C ILE A 128 2.76 3.59 4.39
N ALA A 129 3.61 3.52 5.43
CA ALA A 129 3.18 3.29 6.80
C ALA A 129 2.40 4.50 7.34
N GLN A 130 2.88 5.72 7.09
CA GLN A 130 2.19 6.95 7.48
C GLN A 130 0.86 7.09 6.73
N TRP A 131 0.84 6.77 5.42
CA TRP A 131 -0.40 6.75 4.64
C TRP A 131 -1.40 5.72 5.17
N ALA A 132 -0.95 4.53 5.55
CA ALA A 132 -1.82 3.53 6.17
C ALA A 132 -2.44 4.07 7.47
N THR A 133 -1.66 4.77 8.32
CA THR A 133 -2.17 5.40 9.54
C THR A 133 -3.21 6.49 9.24
N VAL A 134 -2.95 7.39 8.29
CA VAL A 134 -3.92 8.43 7.89
C VAL A 134 -5.24 7.80 7.44
N ILE A 135 -5.16 6.70 6.69
CA ILE A 135 -6.35 6.02 6.16
C ILE A 135 -7.08 5.24 7.25
N ALA A 136 -6.36 4.61 8.18
CA ALA A 136 -6.95 4.04 9.38
C ALA A 136 -7.73 5.10 10.17
N MET A 137 -7.18 6.31 10.34
CA MET A 137 -7.88 7.40 11.03
C MET A 137 -9.15 7.85 10.28
N ILE A 138 -9.10 7.93 8.95
CA ILE A 138 -10.28 8.25 8.12
C ILE A 138 -11.34 7.16 8.26
N TYR A 139 -10.94 5.89 8.21
CA TYR A 139 -11.85 4.75 8.37
C TYR A 139 -12.49 4.74 9.76
N ILE A 140 -11.71 4.90 10.83
CA ILE A 140 -12.19 4.99 12.21
C ILE A 140 -13.16 6.17 12.37
N GLY A 141 -12.83 7.34 11.81
CA GLY A 141 -13.73 8.49 11.82
C GLY A 141 -15.06 8.20 11.11
N GLY A 142 -15.02 7.52 9.97
CA GLY A 142 -16.22 7.10 9.25
C GLY A 142 -17.03 6.03 10.00
N SER A 143 -16.37 5.07 10.65
CA SER A 143 -17.03 4.07 11.50
C SER A 143 -17.69 4.73 12.73
N LEU A 144 -17.02 5.71 13.35
CA LEU A 144 -17.59 6.47 14.45
C LEU A 144 -18.84 7.25 14.02
N ASP A 145 -18.77 7.95 12.89
CA ASP A 145 -19.92 8.68 12.33
C ASP A 145 -21.09 7.72 12.03
N TRP A 146 -20.80 6.55 11.45
CA TRP A 146 -21.80 5.51 11.20
C TRP A 146 -22.47 5.03 12.51
N GLU A 147 -21.69 4.73 13.55
CA GLU A 147 -22.23 4.28 14.83
C GLU A 147 -23.01 5.37 15.57
N LEU A 148 -22.59 6.64 15.47
CA LEU A 148 -23.36 7.77 16.00
C LEU A 148 -24.71 7.92 15.28
N GLN A 149 -24.75 7.75 13.96
CA GLN A 149 -26.00 7.75 13.21
C GLN A 149 -26.90 6.56 13.57
N GLN A 150 -26.32 5.38 13.82
CA GLN A 150 -27.06 4.22 14.31
C GLN A 150 -27.64 4.49 15.70
N MET A 151 -26.86 5.06 16.62
CA MET A 151 -27.31 5.43 17.96
C MET A 151 -28.54 6.35 17.91
N VAL A 152 -28.59 7.31 16.99
CA VAL A 152 -29.77 8.18 16.80
C VAL A 152 -31.00 7.39 16.33
N ARG A 153 -30.81 6.31 15.56
CA ARG A 153 -31.91 5.50 15.00
C ARG A 153 -32.37 4.36 15.91
N THR A 154 -31.45 3.67 16.58
CA THR A 154 -31.70 2.46 17.37
C THR A 154 -31.63 2.71 18.87
N GLY A 155 -31.18 3.90 19.29
CA GLY A 155 -31.04 4.28 20.70
C GLY A 155 -29.80 3.72 21.40
N ALA A 156 -28.94 2.97 20.69
CA ALA A 156 -27.78 2.31 21.29
C ALA A 156 -26.53 2.45 20.43
N PHE A 157 -25.39 2.71 21.08
CA PHE A 157 -24.07 2.74 20.45
C PHE A 157 -23.41 1.36 20.58
N GLN A 158 -22.96 0.78 19.47
CA GLN A 158 -22.34 -0.55 19.48
C GLN A 158 -20.83 -0.45 19.73
N ALA A 159 -20.46 -0.16 20.97
CA ALA A 159 -19.07 0.08 21.37
C ALA A 159 -18.13 -1.08 21.03
N ASP A 160 -18.59 -2.32 21.13
CA ASP A 160 -17.78 -3.51 20.86
C ASP A 160 -17.44 -3.62 19.36
N GLN A 161 -18.40 -3.31 18.47
CA GLN A 161 -18.18 -3.32 17.02
C GLN A 161 -17.23 -2.20 16.60
N PHE A 162 -17.44 -0.99 17.13
CA PHE A 162 -16.53 0.13 16.90
C PHE A 162 -15.11 -0.18 17.39
N SER A 163 -14.98 -0.82 18.56
CA SER A 163 -13.67 -1.21 19.10
C SER A 163 -12.96 -2.21 18.19
N MET A 164 -13.70 -3.15 17.59
CA MET A 164 -13.14 -4.08 16.60
C MET A 164 -12.70 -3.38 15.32
N ASP A 165 -13.41 -2.35 14.87
CA ASP A 165 -13.00 -1.53 13.72
C ASP A 165 -11.68 -0.78 13.99
N VAL A 166 -11.53 -0.23 15.20
CA VAL A 166 -10.29 0.42 15.65
C VAL A 166 -9.16 -0.60 15.73
N LEU A 167 -9.39 -1.73 16.40
CA LEU A 167 -8.40 -2.79 16.56
C LEU A 167 -7.95 -3.36 15.21
N GLY A 168 -8.87 -3.59 14.28
CA GLY A 168 -8.55 -4.10 12.95
C GLY A 168 -7.67 -3.13 12.16
N SER A 169 -8.02 -1.85 12.19
CA SER A 169 -7.25 -0.78 11.55
C SER A 169 -5.82 -0.67 12.12
N LEU A 170 -5.69 -0.69 13.44
CA LEU A 170 -4.40 -0.64 14.14
C LEU A 170 -3.57 -1.91 13.91
N CYS A 171 -4.20 -3.08 13.94
CA CYS A 171 -3.56 -4.37 13.70
C CYS A 171 -2.92 -4.40 12.31
N PHE A 172 -3.66 -4.00 11.27
CA PHE A 172 -3.10 -3.91 9.93
C PHE A 172 -1.92 -2.93 9.85
N CYS A 173 -2.05 -1.73 10.43
CA CYS A 173 -0.97 -0.74 10.46
C CYS A 173 0.29 -1.27 11.16
N PHE A 174 0.11 -1.98 12.27
CA PHE A 174 1.21 -2.57 13.04
C PHE A 174 1.91 -3.68 12.26
N LEU A 175 1.15 -4.61 11.65
CA LEU A 175 1.71 -5.65 10.79
C LEU A 175 2.45 -5.06 9.59
N LEU A 176 1.88 -4.03 8.98
CA LEU A 176 2.50 -3.29 7.88
C LEU A 176 3.83 -2.67 8.32
N TRP A 177 3.86 -2.04 9.49
CA TRP A 177 5.07 -1.45 10.04
C TRP A 177 6.15 -2.50 10.30
N LEU A 178 5.80 -3.62 10.95
CA LEU A 178 6.73 -4.73 11.18
C LEU A 178 7.32 -5.28 9.88
N LEU A 179 6.51 -5.35 8.82
CA LEU A 179 6.95 -5.84 7.52
C LEU A 179 8.00 -4.93 6.86
N ILE A 180 7.89 -3.60 7.01
CA ILE A 180 8.76 -2.65 6.30
C ILE A 180 9.91 -2.11 7.17
N ASN A 181 9.78 -2.14 8.50
CA ASN A 181 10.78 -1.58 9.42
C ASN A 181 12.21 -2.14 9.20
N PRO A 182 12.42 -3.46 8.96
CA PRO A 182 13.75 -4.00 8.67
C PRO A 182 14.38 -3.39 7.42
N ASP A 183 13.61 -3.26 6.33
CA ASP A 183 14.06 -2.71 5.06
C ASP A 183 14.39 -1.22 5.18
N TYR A 184 13.58 -0.46 5.93
CA TYR A 184 13.88 0.95 6.24
C TYR A 184 15.16 1.12 7.03
N ARG A 185 15.35 0.30 8.07
CA ARG A 185 16.52 0.36 8.94
C ARG A 185 17.79 0.07 8.14
N GLN A 186 17.76 -0.96 7.30
CA GLN A 186 18.89 -1.30 6.42
C GLN A 186 19.17 -0.19 5.39
N ALA A 187 18.14 0.39 4.76
CA ALA A 187 18.31 1.48 3.81
C ALA A 187 18.91 2.74 4.46
N ARG A 188 18.52 3.06 5.70
CA ARG A 188 19.11 4.16 6.48
C ARG A 188 20.57 3.90 6.84
N LEU A 189 20.90 2.67 7.28
CA LEU A 189 22.27 2.30 7.63
C LEU A 189 23.19 2.38 6.42
N LYS A 190 22.78 1.84 5.26
CA LYS A 190 23.55 1.93 4.01
C LYS A 190 23.84 3.38 3.62
N ARG A 191 22.87 4.29 3.68
CA ARG A 191 23.11 5.71 3.39
C ARG A 191 24.11 6.36 4.32
N ARG A 192 24.11 5.98 5.61
CA ARG A 192 25.05 6.53 6.59
C ARG A 192 26.50 6.12 6.28
N PHE A 193 26.69 4.87 5.83
CA PHE A 193 28.02 4.37 5.41
C PHE A 193 28.51 4.97 4.10
N TYR A 194 27.64 5.32 3.15
CA TYR A 194 28.05 5.98 1.90
C TYR A 194 28.35 7.48 2.06
N LEU A 195 27.91 8.09 3.15
CA LEU A 195 28.10 9.52 3.45
C LEU A 195 29.24 9.76 4.46
N SER A 196 29.82 8.69 5.02
CA SER A 196 31.01 8.71 5.87
C SER A 196 32.24 8.36 5.06
#